data_AF-A0A938IV23-F1
#
_entry.id   AF-A0A938IV23-F1
#
_cell.length_a   1.000
_cell.length_b   1.000
_cell.length_c   1.000
_cell.angle_alpha   90.00
_cell.angle_beta   90.00
_cell.angle_gamma   90.00
#
_symmetry.space_group_name_H-M   'P 1'
#
loop_
_entity.id
_entity.type
_entity.pdbx_description
1 polymer ?
#
loop_
_entity_poly.entity_id
_entity_poly.type
_entity_poly.pdbx_seq_one_letter_code
_entity_poly.pdbx_strand_id
1 'polypeptide(L)'
;MEPSEAELIARCQAGDRAAMERLYQVHAGWVMAYLRRCGFGPADVDDLAQDVFVRLMKSLHTFDPRRGALVPWLATVARNVARRCWRGRPSPDHLDPEMAEAVLAAAEDAAARPETREELRALRGCIEALPPDLARLVRLRYVEGMTTRGIADAARLPEATVRLRLDEARTLLEECLKSKGVGE
;
A
#
# COMPACT_ATOMS: atom_id res chain seq x y z
N MET A 1 -9.01 -28.30 2.75
CA MET A 1 -8.17 -27.73 1.69
C MET A 1 -8.64 -26.30 1.52
N GLU A 2 -7.81 -25.31 1.83
CA GLU A 2 -8.17 -23.91 1.58
C GLU A 2 -8.32 -23.71 0.06
N PRO A 3 -9.42 -23.10 -0.43
CA PRO A 3 -9.61 -22.85 -1.85
C PRO A 3 -8.52 -21.90 -2.37
N SER A 4 -8.05 -22.13 -3.59
CA SER A 4 -7.04 -21.24 -4.21
C SER A 4 -7.62 -19.84 -4.46
N GLU A 5 -6.76 -18.82 -4.57
CA GLU A 5 -7.18 -17.44 -4.89
C GLU A 5 -8.00 -17.41 -6.20
N ALA A 6 -7.58 -18.17 -7.21
CA ALA A 6 -8.29 -18.29 -8.48
C ALA A 6 -9.69 -18.91 -8.33
N GLU A 7 -9.84 -19.91 -7.46
CA GLU A 7 -11.12 -20.58 -7.18
C GLU A 7 -12.07 -19.67 -6.41
N LEU A 8 -11.56 -18.92 -5.41
CA LEU A 8 -12.33 -17.90 -4.70
C LEU A 8 -12.83 -16.82 -5.67
N ILE A 9 -11.98 -16.36 -6.58
CA ILE A 9 -12.34 -15.35 -7.59
C ILE A 9 -13.42 -15.88 -8.53
N ALA A 10 -13.27 -17.10 -9.06
CA ALA A 10 -14.26 -17.70 -9.95
C ALA A 10 -15.63 -17.82 -9.27
N ARG A 11 -15.67 -18.20 -7.99
CA ARG A 11 -16.90 -18.26 -7.20
C ARG A 11 -17.50 -16.86 -6.96
N CYS A 12 -16.66 -15.86 -6.66
CA CYS A 12 -17.13 -14.48 -6.53
C CYS A 12 -17.74 -13.96 -7.84
N GLN A 13 -17.13 -14.28 -9.00
CA GLN A 13 -17.65 -13.92 -10.32
C GLN A 13 -19.00 -14.59 -10.61
N ALA A 14 -19.26 -15.77 -10.04
CA ALA A 14 -20.55 -16.45 -10.08
C ALA A 14 -21.58 -15.92 -9.05
N GLY A 15 -21.23 -14.91 -8.25
CA GLY A 15 -22.13 -14.31 -7.26
C GLY A 15 -22.14 -15.02 -5.89
N ASP A 16 -21.18 -15.90 -5.61
CA ASP A 16 -21.08 -16.59 -4.33
C ASP A 16 -20.68 -15.63 -3.20
N ARG A 17 -21.65 -15.32 -2.34
CA ARG A 17 -21.47 -14.40 -1.22
C ARG A 17 -20.47 -14.92 -0.18
N ALA A 18 -20.38 -16.22 0.04
CA ALA A 18 -19.41 -16.80 0.98
C ALA A 18 -17.98 -16.67 0.44
N ALA A 19 -17.81 -16.82 -0.88
CA ALA A 19 -16.53 -16.56 -1.52
C ALA A 19 -16.13 -15.08 -1.41
N MET A 20 -17.08 -14.15 -1.60
CA MET A 20 -16.83 -12.71 -1.44
C MET A 20 -16.42 -12.35 0.00
N GLU A 21 -17.09 -12.93 0.99
CA GLU A 21 -16.75 -12.75 2.40
C GLU A 21 -15.35 -13.30 2.70
N ARG A 22 -15.00 -14.47 2.15
CA ARG A 22 -13.66 -15.03 2.33
C ARG A 22 -12.59 -14.15 1.68
N LEU A 23 -12.83 -13.67 0.47
CA LEU A 23 -11.92 -12.76 -0.24
C LEU A 23 -11.70 -11.47 0.58
N TYR A 24 -12.77 -10.92 1.15
CA TYR A 24 -12.68 -9.80 2.07
C TYR A 24 -11.80 -10.13 3.28
N GLN A 25 -12.07 -11.22 3.99
CA GLN A 25 -11.29 -11.59 5.18
C GLN A 25 -9.79 -11.76 4.89
N VAL A 26 -9.45 -12.33 3.72
CA VAL A 26 -8.05 -12.55 3.31
C VAL A 26 -7.33 -11.23 3.04
N HIS A 27 -8.00 -10.26 2.38
CA HIS A 27 -7.31 -9.05 1.91
C HIS A 27 -7.61 -7.78 2.73
N ALA A 28 -8.58 -7.80 3.65
CA ALA A 28 -8.98 -6.60 4.39
C ALA A 28 -7.84 -6.03 5.24
N GLY A 29 -7.05 -6.90 5.87
CA GLY A 29 -5.86 -6.47 6.63
C GLY A 29 -4.86 -5.70 5.76
N TRP A 30 -4.62 -6.17 4.55
CA TRP A 30 -3.74 -5.53 3.57
C TRP A 30 -4.25 -4.14 3.16
N VAL A 31 -5.52 -4.05 2.78
CA VAL A 31 -6.16 -2.79 2.36
C VAL A 31 -6.16 -1.77 3.49
N MET A 32 -6.54 -2.19 4.70
CA MET A 32 -6.52 -1.31 5.87
C MET A 32 -5.12 -0.80 6.18
N ALA A 33 -4.11 -1.67 6.10
CA ALA A 33 -2.73 -1.28 6.32
C ALA A 33 -2.23 -0.31 5.25
N TYR A 34 -2.56 -0.55 3.97
CA TYR A 34 -2.29 0.39 2.87
C TYR A 34 -2.90 1.78 3.11
N LEU A 35 -4.18 1.85 3.50
CA LEU A 35 -4.87 3.12 3.74
C LEU A 35 -4.27 3.89 4.94
N ARG A 36 -3.91 3.21 6.03
CA ARG A 36 -3.21 3.86 7.16
C ARG A 36 -1.87 4.48 6.75
N ARG A 37 -1.11 3.76 5.91
CA ARG A 37 0.15 4.27 5.32
C ARG A 37 -0.08 5.47 4.41
N CYS A 38 -1.22 5.53 3.72
CA CYS A 38 -1.62 6.72 2.97
C CYS A 38 -2.02 7.92 3.86
N GLY A 39 -2.00 7.78 5.19
CA GLY A 39 -2.27 8.87 6.15
C GLY A 39 -3.71 8.97 6.63
N PHE A 40 -4.55 7.97 6.35
CA PHE A 40 -5.92 7.97 6.85
C PHE A 40 -5.98 7.54 8.32
N GLY A 41 -6.79 8.25 9.11
CA GLY A 41 -7.08 7.90 10.49
C GLY A 41 -8.02 6.70 10.61
N PRO A 42 -8.20 6.12 11.81
CA PRO A 42 -8.98 4.89 12.00
C PRO A 42 -10.40 4.94 11.42
N ALA A 43 -11.13 6.05 11.65
CA ALA A 43 -12.49 6.21 11.13
C ALA A 43 -12.53 6.28 9.59
N ASP A 44 -11.60 7.02 8.97
CA ASP A 44 -11.51 7.10 7.51
C ASP A 44 -11.10 5.75 6.90
N VAL A 45 -10.25 4.96 7.58
CA VAL A 45 -9.74 3.68 7.07
C VAL A 45 -10.86 2.66 6.87
N ASP A 46 -11.78 2.54 7.83
CA ASP A 46 -12.89 1.58 7.74
C ASP A 46 -13.82 1.91 6.56
N ASP A 47 -14.21 3.19 6.44
CA ASP A 47 -15.07 3.68 5.35
C ASP A 47 -14.39 3.51 3.97
N LEU A 48 -13.11 3.86 3.88
CA LEU A 48 -12.36 3.74 2.63
C LEU A 48 -12.10 2.29 2.25
N ALA A 49 -11.84 1.41 3.22
CA ALA A 49 -11.69 -0.02 2.96
C ALA A 49 -13.00 -0.59 2.38
N GLN A 50 -14.15 -0.20 2.92
CA GLN A 50 -15.44 -0.58 2.36
C GLN A 50 -15.60 -0.10 0.91
N ASP A 51 -15.27 1.15 0.59
CA ASP A 51 -15.32 1.66 -0.78
C ASP A 51 -14.36 0.89 -1.72
N VAL A 52 -13.17 0.54 -1.25
CA VAL A 52 -12.21 -0.32 -2.00
C VAL A 52 -12.86 -1.66 -2.35
N PHE A 53 -13.42 -2.37 -1.38
CA PHE A 53 -14.01 -3.68 -1.64
C PHE A 53 -15.28 -3.60 -2.48
N VAL A 54 -16.12 -2.58 -2.31
CA VAL A 54 -17.28 -2.36 -3.17
C VAL A 54 -16.86 -2.16 -4.62
N ARG A 55 -15.80 -1.37 -4.88
CA ARG A 55 -15.27 -1.17 -6.23
C ARG A 55 -14.59 -2.41 -6.78
N LEU A 56 -13.86 -3.14 -5.95
CA LEU A 56 -13.25 -4.42 -6.32
C LEU A 56 -14.33 -5.41 -6.78
N MET A 57 -15.37 -5.63 -5.96
CA MET A 57 -16.47 -6.54 -6.29
C MET A 57 -17.18 -6.16 -7.59
N LYS A 58 -17.45 -4.85 -7.80
CA LYS A 58 -18.09 -4.35 -9.03
C LYS A 58 -17.26 -4.60 -10.28
N SER A 59 -15.93 -4.65 -10.16
CA SER A 59 -15.02 -4.81 -11.29
C SER A 59 -14.46 -6.23 -11.42
N LEU A 60 -14.72 -7.13 -10.46
CA LEU A 60 -14.11 -8.45 -10.36
C LEU A 60 -14.40 -9.35 -11.57
N HIS A 61 -15.52 -9.11 -12.26
CA HIS A 61 -15.87 -9.78 -13.52
C HIS A 61 -14.86 -9.54 -14.65
N THR A 62 -14.06 -8.47 -14.57
CA THR A 62 -13.02 -8.14 -15.57
C THR A 62 -11.65 -8.75 -15.26
N PHE A 63 -11.48 -9.31 -14.06
CA PHE A 63 -10.21 -9.89 -13.63
C PHE A 63 -10.00 -11.27 -14.25
N ASP A 64 -8.83 -11.49 -14.85
CA ASP A 64 -8.40 -12.80 -15.36
C ASP A 64 -7.28 -13.35 -14.46
N PRO A 65 -7.54 -14.41 -13.68
CA PRO A 65 -6.54 -15.05 -12.81
C PRO A 65 -5.28 -15.53 -13.53
N ARG A 66 -5.33 -15.71 -14.86
CA ARG A 66 -4.16 -16.09 -15.67
C ARG A 66 -3.17 -14.95 -15.87
N ARG A 67 -3.58 -13.69 -15.62
CA ARG A 67 -2.73 -12.50 -15.80
C ARG A 67 -1.91 -12.15 -14.56
N GLY A 68 -2.16 -12.78 -13.43
CA GLY A 68 -1.41 -12.59 -12.18
C GLY A 68 -2.29 -12.73 -10.93
N ALA A 69 -1.69 -12.44 -9.78
CA ALA A 69 -2.38 -12.42 -8.49
C ALA A 69 -3.38 -11.25 -8.38
N LEU A 70 -4.31 -11.33 -7.43
CA LEU A 70 -5.31 -10.29 -7.18
C LEU A 70 -4.71 -9.03 -6.56
N VAL A 71 -3.69 -9.18 -5.72
CA VAL A 71 -3.12 -8.11 -4.89
C VAL A 71 -2.67 -6.87 -5.69
N PRO A 72 -1.93 -6.97 -6.81
CA PRO A 72 -1.57 -5.79 -7.62
C PRO A 72 -2.78 -5.01 -8.15
N TRP A 73 -3.87 -5.72 -8.47
CA TRP A 73 -5.09 -5.09 -8.94
C TRP A 73 -5.85 -4.44 -7.78
N LEU A 74 -5.93 -5.11 -6.64
CA LEU A 74 -6.46 -4.55 -5.40
C LEU A 74 -5.71 -3.29 -4.97
N ALA A 75 -4.38 -3.29 -5.09
CA ALA A 75 -3.53 -2.15 -4.81
C ALA A 75 -3.90 -0.95 -5.69
N THR A 76 -4.13 -1.18 -6.98
CA THR A 76 -4.58 -0.14 -7.90
C THR A 76 -5.94 0.44 -7.52
N VAL A 77 -6.89 -0.39 -7.09
CA VAL A 77 -8.20 0.08 -6.60
C VAL A 77 -8.03 0.91 -5.33
N ALA A 78 -7.23 0.44 -4.37
CA ALA A 78 -6.95 1.13 -3.11
C ALA A 78 -6.26 2.48 -3.34
N ARG A 79 -5.25 2.52 -4.22
CA ARG A 79 -4.56 3.75 -4.64
C ARG A 79 -5.53 4.77 -5.21
N ASN A 80 -6.44 4.35 -6.08
CA ASN A 80 -7.44 5.23 -6.70
C ASN A 80 -8.43 5.78 -5.67
N VAL A 81 -8.84 4.98 -4.69
CA VAL A 81 -9.68 5.42 -3.56
C VAL A 81 -8.92 6.46 -2.72
N ALA A 82 -7.68 6.15 -2.34
CA ALA A 82 -6.83 7.05 -1.57
C ALA A 82 -6.61 8.40 -2.30
N ARG A 83 -6.16 8.37 -3.56
CA ARG A 83 -5.96 9.57 -4.40
C ARG A 83 -7.22 10.41 -4.51
N ARG A 84 -8.40 9.78 -4.70
CA ARG A 84 -9.68 10.49 -4.78
C ARG A 84 -10.03 11.20 -3.47
N CYS A 85 -9.88 10.51 -2.33
CA CYS A 85 -10.16 11.10 -1.02
C CYS A 85 -9.24 12.31 -0.76
N TRP A 86 -7.95 12.15 -1.09
CA TRP A 86 -6.96 13.21 -0.93
C TRP A 86 -7.15 14.42 -1.83
N ARG A 87 -7.55 14.23 -3.10
CA ARG A 87 -7.87 15.35 -4.01
C ARG A 87 -9.00 16.26 -3.49
N GLY A 88 -9.83 15.76 -2.59
CA GLY A 88 -10.91 16.52 -1.94
C GLY A 88 -10.53 17.17 -0.60
N ARG A 89 -9.31 16.96 -0.09
CA ARG A 89 -8.89 17.43 1.24
C ARG A 89 -7.57 18.21 1.18
N PRO A 90 -7.50 19.45 1.69
CA PRO A 90 -6.23 20.11 1.99
C PRO A 90 -5.68 19.58 3.32
N SER A 91 -5.33 18.30 3.42
CA SER A 91 -4.75 17.77 4.68
C SER A 91 -3.22 17.65 4.62
N PRO A 92 -2.53 17.98 5.72
CA PRO A 92 -1.06 17.98 5.82
C PRO A 92 -0.42 16.58 6.00
N ASP A 93 -1.21 15.51 6.06
CA ASP A 93 -0.75 14.10 6.13
C ASP A 93 -0.77 13.38 4.77
N HIS A 94 -0.94 14.13 3.67
CA HIS A 94 -0.92 13.58 2.32
C HIS A 94 0.42 12.90 2.04
N LEU A 95 0.39 11.59 1.85
CA LEU A 95 1.52 10.84 1.31
C LEU A 95 1.20 10.35 -0.09
N ASP A 96 2.25 10.29 -0.90
CA ASP A 96 2.19 9.74 -2.25
C ASP A 96 1.70 8.27 -2.20
N PRO A 97 0.48 7.99 -2.72
CA PRO A 97 -0.08 6.65 -2.70
C PRO A 97 0.74 5.63 -3.49
N GLU A 98 1.59 6.09 -4.41
CA GLU A 98 2.48 5.28 -5.22
C GLU A 98 3.68 4.78 -4.39
N MET A 99 4.30 5.67 -3.62
CA MET A 99 5.36 5.31 -2.69
C MET A 99 4.85 4.36 -1.60
N ALA A 100 3.64 4.60 -1.07
CA ALA A 100 3.04 3.74 -0.06
C ALA A 100 2.82 2.29 -0.56
N GLU A 101 2.47 2.14 -1.83
CA GLU A 101 2.31 0.82 -2.45
C GLU A 101 3.65 0.14 -2.71
N ALA A 102 4.61 0.87 -3.27
CA ALA A 102 5.93 0.32 -3.59
C ALA A 102 6.61 -0.21 -2.33
N VAL A 103 6.55 0.53 -1.21
CA VAL A 103 7.12 0.08 0.07
C VAL A 103 6.37 -1.13 0.64
N LEU A 104 5.05 -1.20 0.48
CA LEU A 104 4.26 -2.36 0.94
C LEU A 104 4.58 -3.62 0.13
N ALA A 105 4.63 -3.50 -1.19
CA ALA A 105 5.02 -4.57 -2.08
C ALA A 105 6.45 -5.04 -1.77
N ALA A 106 7.36 -4.11 -1.46
CA ALA A 106 8.70 -4.43 -1.01
C ALA A 106 8.67 -5.14 0.35
N ALA A 107 7.80 -4.77 1.29
CA ALA A 107 7.74 -5.44 2.59
C ALA A 107 7.21 -6.89 2.50
N GLU A 108 6.20 -7.14 1.68
CA GLU A 108 5.45 -8.41 1.71
C GLU A 108 5.90 -9.44 0.65
N ASP A 109 6.71 -9.07 -0.34
CA ASP A 109 7.21 -9.95 -1.44
C ASP A 109 6.10 -10.86 -2.03
N ALA A 110 4.87 -10.37 -2.00
CA ALA A 110 3.68 -11.13 -2.35
C ALA A 110 3.39 -10.99 -3.84
N ALA A 111 3.84 -11.97 -4.61
CA ALA A 111 3.43 -12.22 -6.00
C ALA A 111 3.64 -11.06 -7.01
N ALA A 112 4.77 -10.35 -6.91
CA ALA A 112 5.19 -9.44 -7.97
C ALA A 112 5.68 -10.23 -9.20
N ARG A 113 5.33 -9.76 -10.41
CA ARG A 113 5.93 -10.23 -11.67
C ARG A 113 7.46 -10.08 -11.61
N PRO A 114 8.24 -10.88 -12.36
CA PRO A 114 9.71 -10.80 -12.34
C PRO A 114 10.24 -9.37 -12.56
N GLU A 115 9.57 -8.60 -13.42
CA GLU A 115 9.86 -7.19 -13.71
C GLU A 115 9.77 -6.33 -12.43
N THR A 116 8.64 -6.38 -11.71
CA THR A 116 8.47 -5.75 -10.39
C THR A 116 9.40 -6.32 -9.32
N ARG A 117 9.83 -7.58 -9.38
CA ARG A 117 10.69 -8.17 -8.34
C ARG A 117 12.06 -7.50 -8.28
N GLU A 118 12.59 -7.10 -9.42
CA GLU A 118 13.86 -6.37 -9.49
C GLU A 118 13.70 -4.95 -8.93
N GLU A 119 12.61 -4.27 -9.28
CA GLU A 119 12.25 -2.96 -8.75
C GLU A 119 12.05 -2.98 -7.23
N LEU A 120 11.36 -4.00 -6.71
CA LEU A 120 11.15 -4.18 -5.28
C LEU A 120 12.44 -4.49 -4.52
N ARG A 121 13.34 -5.28 -5.13
CA ARG A 121 14.69 -5.52 -4.57
C ARG A 121 15.52 -4.24 -4.57
N ALA A 122 15.46 -3.46 -5.64
CA ALA A 122 16.11 -2.16 -5.72
C ALA A 122 15.60 -1.22 -4.62
N LEU A 123 14.28 -1.13 -4.44
CA LEU A 123 13.66 -0.34 -3.39
C LEU A 123 14.05 -0.80 -1.99
N ARG A 124 14.04 -2.13 -1.71
CA ARG A 124 14.55 -2.66 -0.43
C ARG A 124 15.99 -2.23 -0.18
N GLY A 125 16.87 -2.39 -1.17
CA GLY A 125 18.27 -1.97 -1.06
C GLY A 125 18.41 -0.46 -0.85
N CYS A 126 17.56 0.35 -1.47
CA CYS A 126 17.53 1.79 -1.24
C CYS A 126 17.05 2.18 0.16
N ILE A 127 16.03 1.48 0.70
CA ILE A 127 15.59 1.68 2.09
C ILE A 127 16.69 1.29 3.08
N GLU A 128 17.42 0.21 2.81
CA GLU A 128 18.57 -0.21 3.64
C GLU A 128 19.76 0.74 3.55
N ALA A 129 19.91 1.46 2.43
CA ALA A 129 20.97 2.45 2.23
C ALA A 129 20.66 3.83 2.86
N LEU A 130 19.43 4.06 3.32
CA LEU A 130 19.06 5.31 4.00
C LEU A 130 19.81 5.45 5.34
N PRO A 131 20.07 6.70 5.79
CA PRO A 131 20.50 6.95 7.16
C PRO A 131 19.58 6.23 8.17
N PRO A 132 20.12 5.63 9.25
CA PRO A 132 19.35 4.78 10.16
C PRO A 132 18.10 5.45 10.74
N ASP A 133 18.17 6.74 11.05
CA ASP A 133 17.04 7.53 11.54
C ASP A 133 15.93 7.67 10.47
N LEU A 134 16.31 7.92 9.22
CA LEU A 134 15.37 8.04 8.11
C LEU A 134 14.75 6.69 7.76
N ALA A 135 15.57 5.64 7.67
CA ALA A 135 15.11 4.27 7.45
C ALA A 135 14.09 3.84 8.52
N ARG A 136 14.35 4.18 9.79
CA ARG A 136 13.41 3.92 10.89
C ARG A 136 12.07 4.64 10.68
N LEU A 137 12.09 5.92 10.35
CA LEU A 137 10.86 6.69 10.11
C LEU A 137 10.07 6.16 8.91
N VAL A 138 10.76 5.80 7.83
CA VAL A 138 10.17 5.14 6.65
C VAL A 138 9.51 3.81 7.04
N ARG A 139 10.17 2.97 7.84
CA ARG A 139 9.57 1.71 8.32
C ARG A 139 8.35 1.96 9.19
N LEU A 140 8.41 2.87 10.17
CA LEU A 140 7.26 3.17 11.01
C LEU A 140 6.08 3.69 10.18
N ARG A 141 6.35 4.54 9.18
CA ARG A 141 5.31 5.11 8.31
C ARG A 141 4.72 4.10 7.36
N TYR A 142 5.55 3.38 6.63
CA TYR A 142 5.16 2.59 5.46
C TYR A 142 5.18 1.08 5.69
N VAL A 143 5.78 0.59 6.78
CA VAL A 143 5.71 -0.83 7.16
C VAL A 143 4.74 -0.99 8.31
N GLU A 144 4.87 -0.20 9.37
CA GLU A 144 3.96 -0.29 10.53
C GLU A 144 2.66 0.52 10.36
N GLY A 145 2.58 1.36 9.32
CA GLY A 145 1.36 2.11 9.00
C GLY A 145 1.01 3.18 10.03
N MET A 146 1.98 3.64 10.82
CA MET A 146 1.77 4.73 11.77
C MET A 146 1.50 6.04 11.03
N THR A 147 0.64 6.90 11.58
CA THR A 147 0.46 8.27 11.07
C THR A 147 1.68 9.13 11.41
N THR A 148 1.88 10.26 10.74
CA THR A 148 2.98 11.19 11.06
C THR A 148 2.95 11.60 12.52
N ARG A 149 1.74 11.93 13.02
CA ARG A 149 1.50 12.19 14.44
C ARG A 149 1.86 11.00 15.33
N GLY A 150 1.42 9.79 14.99
CA GLY A 150 1.76 8.58 15.75
C GLY A 150 3.27 8.32 15.81
N ILE A 151 3.98 8.60 14.72
CA ILE A 151 5.45 8.51 14.68
C ILE A 151 6.09 9.61 15.54
N ALA A 152 5.56 10.83 15.49
CA ALA A 152 6.02 11.95 16.31
C ALA A 152 5.91 11.63 17.81
N ASP A 153 4.76 11.09 18.23
CA ASP A 153 4.52 10.61 19.59
C ASP A 153 5.49 9.48 19.98
N ALA A 154 5.66 8.47 19.11
CA ALA A 154 6.52 7.32 19.40
C ALA A 154 8.03 7.65 19.40
N ALA A 155 8.46 8.55 18.52
CA ALA A 155 9.85 8.99 18.39
C ALA A 155 10.20 10.17 19.31
N ARG A 156 9.21 10.76 19.98
CA ARG A 156 9.32 12.00 20.78
C ARG A 156 9.94 13.15 19.97
N LEU A 157 9.50 13.29 18.73
CA LEU A 157 9.93 14.36 17.82
C LEU A 157 8.74 15.27 17.51
N PRO A 158 8.96 16.56 17.19
CA PRO A 158 7.91 17.40 16.65
C PRO A 158 7.38 16.82 15.34
N GLU A 159 6.06 16.89 15.13
CA GLU A 159 5.42 16.36 13.91
C GLU A 159 6.00 17.00 12.64
N ALA A 160 6.32 18.30 12.67
CA ALA A 160 6.99 19.00 11.59
C ALA A 160 8.37 18.41 11.25
N THR A 161 9.13 17.97 12.26
CA THR A 161 10.44 17.32 12.07
C THR A 161 10.28 15.94 11.44
N VAL A 162 9.27 15.16 11.85
CA VAL A 162 8.96 13.87 11.24
C VAL A 162 8.61 14.04 9.76
N ARG A 163 7.82 15.06 9.41
CA ARG A 163 7.48 15.36 8.01
C ARG A 163 8.71 15.69 7.19
N LEU A 164 9.54 16.61 7.67
CA LEU A 164 10.77 17.00 6.97
C LEU A 164 11.68 15.79 6.71
N ARG A 165 11.85 14.93 7.71
CA ARG A 165 12.67 13.72 7.58
C ARG A 165 12.05 12.68 6.64
N LEU A 166 10.72 12.54 6.61
CA LEU A 166 10.05 11.65 5.67
C LEU A 166 10.14 12.16 4.23
N ASP A 167 10.12 13.49 4.03
CA ASP A 167 10.32 14.11 2.72
C ASP A 167 11.77 13.97 2.23
N GLU A 168 12.74 14.19 3.13
CA GLU A 168 14.15 13.92 2.89
C GLU A 168 14.38 12.44 2.50
N ALA A 169 13.78 11.51 3.26
CA ALA A 169 13.85 10.09 2.96
C ALA A 169 13.23 9.76 1.59
N ARG A 170 12.10 10.38 1.23
CA ARG A 170 11.45 10.21 -0.07
C ARG A 170 12.37 10.64 -1.21
N THR A 171 13.00 11.81 -1.08
CA THR A 171 13.95 12.35 -2.07
C THR A 171 15.13 11.41 -2.27
N LEU A 172 15.75 10.94 -1.18
CA LEU A 172 16.86 9.99 -1.23
C LEU A 172 16.48 8.64 -1.86
N LEU A 173 15.26 8.15 -1.60
CA LEU A 173 14.74 6.93 -2.22
C LEU A 173 14.53 7.14 -3.73
N GLU A 174 13.96 8.26 -4.16
CA GLU A 174 13.78 8.57 -5.58
C GLU A 174 15.13 8.65 -6.32
N GLU A 175 16.13 9.31 -5.74
CA GLU A 175 17.48 9.39 -6.30
C GLU A 175 18.14 8.01 -6.39
N CYS A 176 18.02 7.21 -5.33
CA CYS A 176 18.58 5.85 -5.31
C CYS A 176 17.92 4.94 -6.35
N LEU A 177 16.59 5.00 -6.51
CA LEU A 177 15.87 4.20 -7.50
C LEU A 177 16.25 4.59 -8.94
N LYS A 178 16.35 5.90 -9.23
CA LYS A 178 16.85 6.41 -10.52
C LYS A 178 18.26 5.89 -10.82
N SER A 179 19.14 5.88 -9.82
CA SER A 179 20.51 5.36 -9.99
C SER A 179 20.58 3.86 -10.32
N LYS A 180 19.51 3.10 -9.98
CA LYS A 180 19.39 1.66 -10.24
C LYS A 180 18.62 1.34 -11.52
N GLY A 181 18.24 2.35 -12.32
CA GLY A 181 17.49 2.15 -13.57
C GLY A 181 16.04 1.71 -13.36
N VAL A 182 15.47 2.01 -12.19
CA VAL A 182 14.08 1.69 -11.83
C VAL A 182 13.28 2.99 -11.79
N GLY A 183 12.29 3.12 -12.69
CA GLY A 183 11.37 4.26 -12.72
C GLY A 183 11.52 5.25 -13.88
N GLU A 184 11.61 4.76 -15.13
CA GLU A 184 11.27 5.54 -16.34
C GLU A 184 9.82 5.30 -16.78
#